data_AF-A0A1K2ISN4-F1
#
_entry.id   AF-A0A1K2ISN4-F1
#
_cell.length_a   1.000
_cell.length_b   1.000
_cell.length_c   1.000
_cell.angle_alpha   90.00
_cell.angle_beta   90.00
_cell.angle_gamma   90.00
#
_symmetry.space_group_name_H-M   'P 1'
#
loop_
_entity.id
_entity.type
_entity.pdbx_description
1 polymer ?
#
loop_
_entity_poly.entity_id
_entity_poly.type
_entity_poly.pdbx_seq_one_letter_code
_entity_poly.pdbx_strand_id
1 'polypeptide(L)'
;MPKLIEIGNVTELERIIKTHTNLAELNPEIGLKSIIEFYEKSDSLTVDSNENPIPLYVTYGVDNWKMDQKTFEITFANQRINQNDGKLYEYRIDLIYEPNDFMDEEEFMTKNSTEIQKFKNEVMNSSGFKKAMKNQPNRIIIIEEQI
;
A
#
# COMPACT_ATOMS: atom_id res chain seq x y z
N MET A 1 -0.26 8.87 20.81
CA MET A 1 -1.38 8.38 19.98
C MET A 1 -1.09 8.78 18.53
N PRO A 2 -1.03 7.87 17.55
CA PRO A 2 -0.78 8.25 16.17
C PRO A 2 -1.91 9.13 15.64
N LYS A 3 -1.54 10.15 14.86
CA LYS A 3 -2.44 11.13 14.27
C LYS A 3 -2.88 10.59 12.91
N LEU A 4 -4.16 10.23 12.78
CA LEU A 4 -4.81 9.93 11.50
C LEU A 4 -5.02 11.27 10.77
N ILE A 5 -4.60 11.36 9.50
CA ILE A 5 -4.98 12.47 8.63
C ILE A 5 -5.94 11.85 7.60
N GLU A 6 -7.24 12.07 7.79
CA GLU A 6 -8.28 11.66 6.85
C GLU A 6 -8.48 12.74 5.79
N ILE A 7 -8.26 12.37 4.53
CA ILE A 7 -8.91 12.97 3.36
C ILE A 7 -9.25 11.79 2.44
N GLY A 8 -10.51 11.67 2.00
CA GLY A 8 -11.00 10.61 1.10
C GLY A 8 -11.74 9.46 1.77
N ASN A 9 -12.68 8.82 1.07
CA ASN A 9 -13.54 7.74 1.56
C ASN A 9 -12.79 6.39 1.62
N VAL A 10 -11.77 6.32 2.48
CA VAL A 10 -10.98 5.12 2.82
C VAL A 10 -11.84 3.97 3.38
N THR A 11 -13.13 4.21 3.64
CA THR A 11 -14.11 3.30 4.22
C THR A 11 -14.08 1.90 3.61
N GLU A 12 -13.94 1.76 2.30
CA GLU A 12 -13.94 0.43 1.67
C GLU A 12 -12.62 -0.32 1.90
N LEU A 13 -11.47 0.33 1.72
CA LEU A 13 -10.17 -0.27 1.98
C LEU A 13 -10.01 -0.61 3.47
N GLU A 14 -10.43 0.28 4.35
CA GLU A 14 -10.51 0.01 5.79
C GLU A 14 -11.43 -1.16 6.11
N ARG A 15 -12.60 -1.24 5.47
CA ARG A 15 -13.55 -2.33 5.67
C ARG A 15 -12.93 -3.65 5.24
N ILE A 16 -12.26 -3.69 4.08
CA ILE A 16 -11.53 -4.87 3.61
C ILE A 16 -10.48 -5.28 4.64
N ILE A 17 -9.64 -4.35 5.11
CA ILE A 17 -8.63 -4.64 6.14
C ILE A 17 -9.30 -5.23 7.38
N LYS A 18 -10.40 -4.62 7.85
CA LYS A 18 -11.20 -5.08 9.00
C LYS A 18 -11.80 -6.47 8.83
N THR A 19 -12.00 -6.96 7.59
CA THR A 19 -12.43 -8.35 7.35
C THR A 19 -11.31 -9.37 7.48
N HIS A 20 -10.06 -8.96 7.26
CA HIS A 20 -8.89 -9.84 7.38
C HIS A 20 -8.27 -9.81 8.77
N THR A 21 -8.34 -8.68 9.47
CA THR A 21 -7.73 -8.45 10.78
C THR A 21 -8.25 -7.18 11.45
N ASN A 22 -7.88 -6.90 12.70
CA ASN A 22 -8.04 -5.55 13.24
C ASN A 22 -6.83 -4.68 12.87
N LEU A 23 -6.99 -3.35 12.84
CA LEU A 23 -5.90 -2.43 12.45
C LEU A 23 -4.65 -2.54 13.33
N ALA A 24 -4.73 -3.10 14.54
CA ALA A 24 -3.56 -3.25 15.41
C ALA A 24 -2.70 -4.48 15.05
N GLU A 25 -3.21 -5.38 14.22
CA GLU A 25 -2.58 -6.65 13.82
C GLU A 25 -2.18 -6.67 12.34
N LEU A 26 -2.29 -5.52 11.64
CA LEU A 26 -1.96 -5.41 10.23
C LEU A 26 -0.48 -5.68 9.98
N ASN A 27 -0.20 -6.72 9.20
CA ASN A 27 1.14 -7.10 8.76
C ASN A 27 1.24 -7.02 7.23
N PRO A 28 2.45 -7.19 6.64
CA PRO A 28 2.64 -7.07 5.19
C PRO A 28 1.77 -8.00 4.36
N GLU A 29 1.53 -9.23 4.82
CA GLU A 29 0.68 -10.19 4.10
C GLU A 29 -0.78 -9.73 4.06
N ILE A 30 -1.30 -9.23 5.18
CA ILE A 30 -2.65 -8.69 5.23
C ILE A 30 -2.77 -7.40 4.43
N GLY A 31 -1.75 -6.53 4.45
CA GLY A 31 -1.67 -5.33 3.61
C GLY A 31 -1.75 -5.69 2.12
N LEU A 32 -0.90 -6.62 1.68
CA LEU A 32 -0.89 -7.13 0.30
C LEU A 32 -2.24 -7.73 -0.10
N LYS A 33 -2.83 -8.58 0.76
CA LYS A 33 -4.13 -9.21 0.49
C LYS A 33 -5.23 -8.15 0.37
N SER A 34 -5.23 -7.16 1.26
CA SER A 34 -6.27 -6.12 1.31
C SER A 34 -6.24 -5.25 0.06
N ILE A 35 -5.05 -4.84 -0.41
CA ILE A 35 -4.95 -4.01 -1.61
C ILE A 35 -5.31 -4.80 -2.88
N ILE A 36 -5.01 -6.10 -2.93
CA ILE A 36 -5.38 -6.98 -4.04
C ILE A 36 -6.90 -7.16 -4.08
N GLU A 37 -7.53 -7.44 -2.93
CA GLU A 37 -8.99 -7.56 -2.87
C GLU A 37 -9.65 -6.23 -3.24
N PHE A 38 -9.10 -5.10 -2.79
CA PHE A 38 -9.58 -3.79 -3.20
C PHE A 38 -9.50 -3.67 -4.72
N TYR A 39 -8.38 -4.02 -5.35
CA TYR A 39 -8.18 -4.06 -6.81
C TYR A 39 -9.19 -4.95 -7.54
N GLU A 40 -9.48 -6.14 -7.03
CA GLU A 40 -10.40 -7.09 -7.66
C GLU A 40 -11.88 -6.71 -7.51
N LYS A 41 -12.26 -5.99 -6.45
CA LYS A 41 -13.64 -5.55 -6.20
C LYS A 41 -14.08 -4.34 -7.02
N SER A 42 -13.17 -3.62 -7.67
CA SER A 42 -13.57 -2.54 -8.57
C SER A 42 -14.22 -3.08 -9.83
N ASP A 43 -15.52 -2.87 -9.98
CA ASP A 43 -16.20 -3.07 -11.26
C ASP A 43 -15.51 -2.26 -12.35
N SER A 44 -15.22 -2.92 -13.46
CA SER A 44 -14.64 -2.31 -14.66
C SER A 44 -15.69 -1.46 -15.37
N LEU A 45 -15.86 -0.22 -14.95
CA LEU A 45 -16.51 0.81 -15.76
C LEU A 45 -15.41 1.71 -16.32
N THR A 46 -15.30 1.73 -17.64
CA THR A 46 -14.37 2.58 -18.37
C THR A 46 -14.84 4.03 -18.31
N VAL A 47 -13.98 4.91 -17.80
CA VAL A 47 -14.13 6.36 -17.89
C VAL A 47 -13.05 6.86 -18.84
N ASP A 48 -13.42 7.67 -19.83
CA ASP A 48 -12.44 8.32 -20.71
C ASP A 48 -11.59 9.30 -19.88
N SER A 49 -10.30 9.03 -19.78
CA SER A 49 -9.31 9.88 -19.10
C SER A 49 -7.97 9.80 -19.84
N ASN A 50 -7.20 10.88 -19.78
CA ASN A 50 -5.81 10.90 -20.27
C ASN A 50 -4.82 10.38 -19.20
N GLU A 51 -5.31 10.07 -18.01
CA GLU A 51 -4.50 9.53 -16.91
C GLU A 51 -4.18 8.05 -17.14
N ASN A 52 -2.97 7.64 -16.74
CA ASN A 52 -2.50 6.26 -16.84
C ASN A 52 -2.27 5.70 -15.44
N PRO A 53 -3.32 5.23 -14.74
CA PRO A 53 -3.18 4.72 -13.38
C PRO A 53 -2.27 3.49 -13.35
N ILE A 54 -1.42 3.40 -12.32
CA ILE A 54 -0.71 2.16 -11.99
C ILE A 54 -1.70 1.28 -11.20
N PRO A 55 -2.23 0.19 -11.79
CA PRO A 55 -3.38 -0.50 -11.20
C PRO A 55 -3.05 -1.11 -9.84
N LEU A 56 -1.84 -1.59 -9.65
CA LEU A 56 -1.41 -2.11 -8.37
C LEU A 56 0.12 -2.06 -8.31
N TYR A 57 0.68 -1.60 -7.19
CA TYR A 57 2.11 -1.64 -6.98
C TYR A 57 2.48 -1.73 -5.51
N VAL A 58 3.70 -2.19 -5.27
CA VAL A 58 4.32 -2.23 -3.94
C VAL A 58 5.70 -1.60 -4.04
N THR A 59 6.00 -0.74 -3.09
CA THR A 59 7.33 -0.18 -2.89
C THR A 59 7.80 -0.42 -1.47
N TYR A 60 9.11 -0.55 -1.28
CA TYR A 60 9.70 -0.36 0.04
C TYR A 60 11.09 0.23 -0.03
N GLY A 61 11.51 0.82 1.08
CA GLY A 61 12.84 1.40 1.23
C GLY A 61 13.00 2.09 2.58
N VAL A 62 14.23 2.53 2.86
CA VAL A 62 14.51 3.41 4.00
C VAL A 62 14.41 4.85 3.52
N ASP A 63 13.35 5.55 3.91
CA ASP A 63 13.10 6.94 3.51
C ASP A 63 13.27 7.92 4.70
N ASN A 64 13.58 9.19 4.38
CA ASN A 64 13.61 10.30 5.33
C ASN A 64 12.23 10.94 5.40
N TRP A 65 11.28 10.24 6.02
CA TRP A 65 9.89 10.70 6.13
C TRP A 65 9.74 12.03 6.90
N LYS A 66 10.75 12.37 7.72
CA LYS A 66 11.02 13.72 8.23
C LYS A 66 12.50 14.02 8.07
N MET A 67 12.88 15.30 7.97
CA MET A 67 14.29 15.74 7.84
C MET A 67 15.24 15.12 8.89
N ASP A 68 14.71 14.63 10.01
CA ASP A 68 15.48 14.15 11.16
C ASP A 68 15.26 12.66 11.51
N GLN A 69 14.40 11.93 10.80
CA GLN A 69 14.08 10.53 11.13
C GLN A 69 13.98 9.64 9.89
N LYS A 70 14.82 8.61 9.86
CA LYS A 70 14.75 7.50 8.90
C LYS A 70 13.67 6.53 9.34
N THR A 71 12.89 6.01 8.40
CA THR A 71 11.96 4.90 8.63
C THR A 71 12.05 3.92 7.47
N PHE A 72 11.85 2.64 7.75
CA PHE A 72 11.56 1.69 6.67
C PHE A 72 10.05 1.68 6.43
N GLU A 73 9.66 1.90 5.19
CA GLU A 73 8.26 1.96 4.77
C GLU A 73 8.02 0.90 3.70
N ILE A 74 6.95 0.13 3.86
CA ILE A 74 6.37 -0.69 2.79
C ILE A 74 4.98 -0.17 2.47
N THR A 75 4.79 0.18 1.21
CA THR A 75 3.56 0.75 0.67
C THR A 75 2.89 -0.25 -0.25
N PHE A 76 1.60 -0.48 -0.02
CA PHE A 76 0.72 -1.25 -0.88
C PHE A 76 -0.28 -0.30 -1.51
N ALA A 77 -0.21 -0.09 -2.82
CA ALA A 77 -0.95 0.99 -3.46
C ALA A 77 -1.68 0.57 -4.72
N ASN A 78 -2.80 1.23 -4.97
CA ASN A 78 -3.66 1.03 -6.12
C ASN A 78 -4.17 2.40 -6.60
N GLN A 79 -3.89 2.73 -7.86
CA GLN A 79 -4.34 3.98 -8.46
C GLN A 79 -5.59 3.75 -9.31
N ARG A 80 -6.53 4.70 -9.26
CA ARG A 80 -7.81 4.63 -10.00
C ARG A 80 -8.30 6.00 -10.40
N ILE A 81 -9.04 6.02 -11.50
CA ILE A 81 -9.83 7.19 -11.88
C ILE A 81 -11.16 7.12 -11.15
N ASN A 82 -11.50 8.16 -10.38
CA ASN A 82 -12.79 8.28 -9.73
C ASN A 82 -13.87 8.60 -10.77
N GLN A 83 -14.95 7.83 -10.77
CA GLN A 83 -16.00 7.93 -11.77
C GLN A 83 -16.84 9.21 -11.65
N ASN A 84 -16.86 9.84 -10.46
CA ASN A 84 -17.68 11.01 -10.21
C ASN A 84 -17.04 12.30 -10.75
N ASP A 85 -15.71 12.39 -10.73
CA ASP A 85 -14.97 13.60 -11.10
C ASP A 85 -13.90 13.39 -12.17
N GLY A 86 -13.65 12.15 -12.59
CA GLY A 86 -12.67 11.80 -13.63
C GLY A 86 -11.21 11.96 -13.21
N LYS A 87 -10.93 12.18 -11.91
CA LYS A 87 -9.57 12.43 -11.42
C LYS A 87 -8.87 11.16 -10.96
N LEU A 88 -7.54 11.21 -10.99
CA LEU A 88 -6.68 10.15 -10.49
C LEU A 88 -6.64 10.19 -8.96
N TYR A 89 -6.86 9.04 -8.33
CA TYR A 89 -6.74 8.82 -6.91
C TYR A 89 -5.82 7.64 -6.63
N GLU A 90 -5.04 7.74 -5.56
CA GLU A 90 -4.23 6.67 -5.01
C GLU A 90 -4.80 6.22 -3.67
N TYR A 91 -5.02 4.92 -3.56
CA TYR A 91 -5.40 4.25 -2.33
C TYR A 91 -4.20 3.44 -1.86
N ARG A 92 -3.72 3.70 -0.64
CA ARG A 92 -2.52 3.02 -0.12
C ARG A 92 -2.62 2.61 1.33
N ILE A 93 -1.90 1.55 1.66
CA ILE A 93 -1.61 1.07 3.00
C ILE A 93 -0.11 1.19 3.21
N ASP A 94 0.31 2.01 4.16
CA ASP A 94 1.71 2.18 4.53
C ASP A 94 1.95 1.52 5.89
N LEU A 95 2.91 0.59 5.92
CA LEU A 95 3.41 -0.02 7.15
C LEU A 95 4.81 0.54 7.44
N ILE A 96 4.95 1.18 8.60
CA ILE A 96 6.15 1.92 8.98
C ILE A 96 6.88 1.19 10.12
N TYR A 97 8.18 0.98 9.95
CA TYR A 97 9.05 0.24 10.87
C TYR A 97 10.24 1.08 11.35
N GLU A 98 10.87 0.66 12.45
CA GLU A 98 12.18 1.23 12.84
C GLU A 98 13.22 0.92 11.75
N PRO A 99 14.04 1.91 11.34
CA PRO A 99 15.00 1.72 10.24
C PRO A 99 16.18 0.83 10.62
N ASN A 100 16.52 0.71 11.91
CA ASN A 100 17.71 -0.02 12.36
C ASN A 100 17.69 -1.49 11.93
N ASP A 101 16.50 -2.09 11.91
CA ASP A 101 16.32 -3.47 11.48
C ASP A 101 16.40 -3.63 9.95
N PHE A 102 16.42 -2.54 9.17
CA PHE A 102 16.29 -2.53 7.71
C PHE A 102 17.36 -1.69 6.99
N MET A 103 18.40 -1.21 7.67
CA MET A 103 19.42 -0.32 7.08
C MET A 103 20.20 -0.93 5.89
N ASP A 104 20.19 -2.26 5.78
CA ASP A 104 20.82 -3.06 4.73
C ASP A 104 19.87 -3.44 3.58
N GLU A 105 18.58 -3.11 3.67
CA GLU A 105 17.61 -3.45 2.62
C GLU A 105 17.70 -2.46 1.45
N GLU A 106 17.86 -3.00 0.25
CA GLU A 106 17.81 -2.21 -0.99
C GLU A 106 16.39 -1.73 -1.27
N GLU A 107 16.27 -0.57 -1.91
CA GLU A 107 14.98 -0.07 -2.38
C GLU A 107 14.34 -1.04 -3.39
N PHE A 108 13.02 -1.14 -3.33
CA PHE A 108 12.26 -2.06 -4.17
C PHE A 108 11.00 -1.39 -4.69
N MET A 109 10.69 -1.69 -5.96
CA MET A 109 9.42 -1.36 -6.58
C MET A 109 8.99 -2.51 -7.49
N THR A 110 7.74 -2.93 -7.37
CA THR A 110 7.10 -3.81 -8.35
C THR A 110 5.68 -3.35 -8.63
N LYS A 111 5.22 -3.56 -9.86
CA LYS A 111 3.90 -3.16 -10.35
C LYS A 111 3.23 -4.38 -10.96
N ASN A 112 1.92 -4.51 -10.78
CA ASN A 112 1.16 -5.52 -11.51
C ASN A 112 1.08 -5.12 -12.98
N SER A 113 1.72 -5.91 -13.85
CA SER A 113 1.70 -5.68 -15.29
C SER A 113 0.61 -6.46 -16.03
N THR A 114 0.20 -7.63 -15.52
CA THR A 114 -0.71 -8.56 -16.24
C THR A 114 -1.17 -9.76 -15.40
N GLU A 115 -0.36 -10.26 -14.46
CA GLU A 115 -0.64 -11.50 -13.72
C GLU A 115 -0.52 -11.28 -12.20
N ILE A 116 -1.69 -11.26 -11.52
CA ILE A 116 -1.75 -11.00 -10.07
C ILE A 116 -0.94 -12.00 -9.24
N GLN A 117 -0.90 -13.27 -9.67
CA GLN A 117 -0.15 -14.31 -8.96
C GLN A 117 1.37 -14.10 -9.09
N LYS A 118 1.84 -13.67 -10.25
CA LYS A 118 3.25 -13.34 -10.46
C LYS A 118 3.65 -12.14 -9.62
N PHE A 119 2.84 -11.09 -9.64
CA PHE A 119 3.02 -9.90 -8.78
C PHE A 119 3.09 -10.28 -7.29
N LYS A 120 2.12 -11.06 -6.80
CA LYS A 120 2.09 -11.54 -5.41
C LYS A 120 3.36 -12.31 -5.05
N ASN A 121 3.79 -13.23 -5.92
CA ASN A 121 4.98 -14.03 -5.71
C ASN A 121 6.25 -13.16 -5.67
N GLU A 122 6.35 -12.13 -6.49
CA GLU A 122 7.48 -11.20 -6.50
C GLU A 122 7.57 -10.41 -5.20
N VAL A 123 6.46 -9.82 -4.75
CA VAL A 123 6.36 -9.11 -3.47
C VAL A 123 6.73 -10.02 -2.31
N MET A 124 6.09 -11.18 -2.19
CA MET A 124 6.33 -12.10 -1.07
C MET A 124 7.75 -12.69 -1.04
N ASN A 125 8.44 -12.72 -2.18
CA ASN A 125 9.81 -13.21 -2.25
C ASN A 125 10.88 -12.15 -2.05
N SER A 126 10.52 -10.88 -2.10
CA SER A 126 11.42 -9.75 -1.86
C SER A 126 12.00 -9.76 -0.44
N SER A 127 13.22 -9.22 -0.29
CA SER A 127 13.95 -9.24 0.99
C SER A 127 13.25 -8.41 2.06
N GLY A 128 12.91 -7.15 1.72
CA GLY A 128 12.22 -6.24 2.64
C GLY A 128 10.88 -6.80 3.13
N PHE A 129 10.08 -7.43 2.26
CA PHE A 129 8.83 -8.07 2.68
C PHE A 129 9.07 -9.22 3.66
N LYS A 130 10.02 -10.13 3.37
CA LYS A 130 10.36 -11.25 4.26
C LYS A 130 10.87 -10.78 5.62
N LYS A 131 11.59 -9.66 5.66
CA LYS A 131 12.06 -9.06 6.91
C LYS A 131 10.92 -8.36 7.65
N ALA A 132 10.06 -7.62 6.95
CA ALA A 132 8.89 -6.97 7.52
C ALA A 132 7.91 -7.98 8.14
N MET A 133 7.79 -9.20 7.58
CA MET A 133 6.97 -10.28 8.16
C MET A 133 7.47 -10.78 9.53
N LYS A 134 8.74 -10.53 9.88
CA LYS A 134 9.33 -10.91 11.17
C LYS A 134 9.23 -9.80 12.21
N ASN A 135 8.74 -8.63 11.81
CA ASN A 135 8.67 -7.43 12.64
C ASN A 135 7.23 -6.93 12.72
N GLN A 136 6.91 -6.16 13.75
CA GLN A 136 5.64 -5.46 13.84
C GLN A 136 5.83 -4.03 13.34
N PRO A 137 4.91 -3.48 12.51
CA PRO A 137 4.97 -2.07 12.17
C PRO A 137 4.71 -1.23 13.41
N ASN A 138 5.48 -0.16 13.57
CA ASN A 138 5.29 0.82 14.64
C ASN A 138 4.13 1.77 14.34
N ARG A 139 3.83 1.93 13.06
CA ARG A 139 2.72 2.75 12.59
C ARG A 139 2.14 2.18 11.32
N ILE A 140 0.83 2.32 11.21
CA ILE A 140 0.04 1.98 10.04
C ILE A 140 -0.65 3.24 9.56
N ILE A 141 -0.70 3.43 8.26
CA ILE A 141 -1.39 4.54 7.61
C ILE A 141 -2.21 3.98 6.47
N ILE A 142 -3.41 4.52 6.31
CA ILE A 142 -4.28 4.20 5.19
C ILE A 142 -4.69 5.54 4.59
N ILE A 143 -4.47 5.70 3.30
CA ILE A 143 -4.58 6.99 2.62
C ILE A 143 -5.43 6.80 1.36
N GLU A 144 -6.28 7.79 1.10
CA GLU A 144 -6.82 8.10 -0.21
C GLU A 144 -6.32 9.50 -0.58
N GLU A 145 -5.66 9.65 -1.73
CA GLU A 145 -5.07 10.93 -2.13
C GLU A 145 -5.36 11.17 -3.60
N GLN A 146 -5.79 12.40 -3.95
CA GLN A 146 -5.87 12.81 -5.34
C GLN A 146 -4.45 13.14 -5.82
N ILE A 147 -4.00 12.51 -6.90
CA ILE A 147 -2.63 12.66 -7.46
C ILE A 147 -2.64 13.24 -8.87
#